data_AF-A0A9E2BN33-F1
#
_entry.id   AF-A0A9E2BN33-F1
#
_cell.length_a   1.000
_cell.length_b   1.000
_cell.length_c   1.000
_cell.angle_alpha   90.00
_cell.angle_beta   90.00
_cell.angle_gamma   90.00
#
_symmetry.space_group_name_H-M   'P 1'
#
loop_
_entity.id
_entity.type
_entity.pdbx_description
1 polymer ?
#
loop_
_entity_poly.entity_id
_entity_poly.type
_entity_poly.pdbx_seq_one_letter_code
_entity_poly.pdbx_strand_id
1 'polypeptide(L)' 'MRMRKLLKTNLADLDLSVRAYNCLKAADVRTLGDLAALEVSDMMKFRNFGKKSLTELEQLMTDKNLSFGMDTTKYKLHED' A
#
# COMPACT_ATOMS: atom_id res chain seq x y z
N MET A 1 -1.71 -20.30 -3.36
CA MET A 1 -2.17 -19.02 -2.77
C MET A 1 -1.07 -17.96 -2.79
N ARG A 2 -0.68 -17.44 -3.97
CA ARG A 2 0.45 -16.47 -4.08
C ARG A 2 0.03 -15.03 -3.71
N MET A 3 -1.18 -14.63 -4.12
CA MET A 3 -1.71 -13.28 -3.89
C MET A 3 -1.94 -12.97 -2.41
N ARG A 4 -2.54 -13.90 -1.64
CA ARG A 4 -2.77 -13.73 -0.20
C ARG A 4 -1.48 -13.44 0.56
N LYS A 5 -0.40 -14.17 0.23
CA LYS A 5 0.92 -13.96 0.85
C LYS A 5 1.50 -12.59 0.49
N LEU A 6 1.33 -12.15 -0.76
CA LEU A 6 1.78 -10.85 -1.22
C LEU A 6 1.07 -9.72 -0.46
N LEU A 7 -0.26 -9.79 -0.34
CA LEU A 7 -1.06 -8.76 0.34
C LEU A 7 -0.83 -8.72 1.86
N LYS A 8 -0.52 -9.85 2.49
CA LYS A 8 -0.10 -9.91 3.90
C LYS A 8 1.32 -9.38 4.16
N THR A 9 2.08 -9.03 3.11
CA THR A 9 3.44 -8.46 3.26
C THR A 9 3.35 -7.11 3.97
N ASN A 10 4.23 -6.90 4.94
CA ASN A 10 4.30 -5.65 5.67
C ASN A 10 5.00 -4.58 4.83
N LEU A 11 4.50 -3.35 4.86
CA LEU A 11 5.13 -2.21 4.20
C LEU A 11 6.52 -1.89 4.78
N ALA A 12 6.77 -2.28 6.03
CA ALA A 12 8.09 -2.11 6.67
C ALA A 12 9.18 -2.99 6.02
N ASP A 13 8.80 -4.11 5.41
CA ASP A 13 9.72 -5.00 4.69
C ASP A 13 9.93 -4.55 3.23
N LEU A 14 9.21 -3.52 2.81
CA LEU A 14 9.34 -2.93 1.49
C LEU A 14 10.32 -1.76 1.56
N ASP A 15 11.14 -1.63 0.53
CA ASP A 15 12.20 -0.64 0.43
C ASP A 15 11.63 0.75 0.11
N LEU A 16 10.79 1.24 1.01
CA LEU A 16 10.09 2.52 0.91
C LEU A 16 10.89 3.61 1.62
N SER A 17 10.82 4.81 1.06
CA SER A 17 11.35 5.99 1.70
C SER A 17 10.67 6.21 3.05
N VAL A 18 11.47 6.69 4.01
CA VAL A 18 10.98 7.02 5.37
C VAL A 18 9.76 7.95 5.32
N ARG A 19 9.67 8.85 4.32
CA ARG A 19 8.50 9.70 4.12
C ARG A 19 7.26 8.91 3.67
N ALA A 20 7.38 8.08 2.63
CA ALA A 20 6.27 7.28 2.15
C ALA A 20 5.75 6.35 3.25
N TYR A 21 6.67 5.63 3.92
CA TYR A 21 6.34 4.74 5.03
C TYR A 21 5.63 5.48 6.18
N ASN A 22 6.14 6.65 6.60
CA ASN A 22 5.51 7.40 7.69
C ASN A 22 4.14 7.97 7.31
N CYS A 23 3.91 8.37 6.06
CA CYS A 23 2.59 8.82 5.60
C CYS A 23 1.57 7.68 5.66
N LEU A 24 1.98 6.50 5.17
CA LEU A 24 1.14 5.30 5.19
C LEU A 24 0.86 4.84 6.63
N LYS A 25 1.88 4.79 7.47
CA LYS A 25 1.74 4.48 8.89
C LYS A 25 0.81 5.46 9.62
N ALA A 26 0.87 6.75 9.30
CA ALA A 26 -0.03 7.75 9.87
C ALA A 26 -1.50 7.57 9.43
N ALA A 27 -1.72 6.96 8.26
CA ALA A 27 -3.03 6.56 7.76
C ALA A 27 -3.44 5.14 8.20
N ASP A 28 -2.73 4.55 9.17
CA ASP A 28 -2.89 3.19 9.66
C ASP A 28 -2.75 2.09 8.59
N VAL A 29 -2.05 2.41 7.51
CA VAL A 29 -1.72 1.47 6.43
C VAL A 29 -0.42 0.75 6.81
N ARG A 30 -0.50 -0.58 6.99
CA ARG A 30 0.64 -1.37 7.45
C ARG A 30 1.03 -2.46 6.49
N THR A 31 0.09 -2.95 5.69
CA THR A 31 0.32 -4.03 4.75
C THR A 31 0.14 -3.59 3.30
N LEU A 32 0.68 -4.38 2.38
CA LEU A 32 0.47 -4.21 0.95
C LEU A 32 -1.02 -4.30 0.58
N GLY A 33 -1.79 -5.12 1.31
CA GLY A 33 -3.23 -5.25 1.14
C GLY A 33 -4.00 -3.99 1.53
N ASP A 34 -3.61 -3.33 2.62
CA ASP A 34 -4.18 -2.05 3.04
C ASP A 34 -3.86 -0.96 2.01
N LEU A 35 -2.62 -0.94 1.53
CA LEU A 35 -2.17 0.02 0.53
C LEU A 35 -2.88 -0.16 -0.81
N ALA A 36 -3.07 -1.41 -1.26
CA ALA A 36 -3.78 -1.72 -2.50
C ALA A 36 -5.28 -1.39 -2.41
N ALA A 37 -5.89 -1.50 -1.21
CA ALA A 37 -7.28 -1.12 -0.98
C ALA A 37 -7.54 0.39 -1.00
N LEU A 38 -6.50 1.19 -0.74
CA LEU A 38 -6.60 2.64 -0.80
C LEU A 38 -6.62 3.16 -2.23
N GLU A 39 -7.37 4.24 -2.42
CA GLU A 39 -7.35 4.99 -3.67
C GLU A 39 -6.27 6.08 -3.66
N VAL A 40 -5.74 6.37 -4.85
CA VAL A 40 -4.81 7.50 -5.08
C VAL A 40 -5.43 8.84 -4.64
N SER A 41 -6.74 8.99 -4.84
CA SER A 41 -7.52 10.17 -4.46
C SER A 41 -7.43 10.46 -2.95
N ASP A 42 -7.44 9.42 -2.11
CA ASP A 42 -7.34 9.53 -0.65
C ASP A 42 -5.89 9.73 -0.19
N MET A 43 -4.93 9.09 -0.86
CA MET A 43 -3.51 9.32 -0.58
C MET A 43 -3.10 10.78 -0.84
N MET A 44 -3.65 11.40 -1.88
CA MET A 44 -3.42 12.82 -2.18
C MET A 44 -3.99 13.76 -1.11
N LYS A 45 -4.92 13.31 -0.26
CA LYS A 45 -5.43 14.08 0.90
C LYS A 45 -4.52 13.94 2.12
N PHE A 46 -3.57 13.00 2.14
CA PHE A 46 -2.68 12.81 3.28
C PHE A 46 -1.75 14.02 3.46
N ARG A 47 -1.70 14.51 4.69
CA ARG A 47 -0.88 15.68 5.03
C ARG A 47 0.60 15.31 4.88
N ASN A 48 1.33 16.11 4.10
CA ASN A 48 2.74 15.88 3.70
C ASN A 48 2.97 14.75 2.69
N PHE A 49 1.91 14.24 2.06
CA PHE A 49 2.03 13.35 0.93
C PHE A 49 2.25 14.15 -0.35
N GLY A 50 3.24 13.77 -1.13
CA GLY A 50 3.66 14.52 -2.32
C GLY A 50 3.87 13.62 -3.52
N LYS A 51 3.99 14.25 -4.70
CA LYS A 51 4.18 13.54 -5.98
C LYS A 51 5.30 12.50 -5.95
N LYS A 52 6.41 12.79 -5.26
CA LYS A 52 7.55 11.86 -5.15
C LYS A 52 7.17 10.56 -4.42
N SER A 53 6.48 10.67 -3.29
CA SER A 53 6.01 9.49 -2.54
C SER A 53 4.92 8.74 -3.31
N LEU A 54 4.06 9.45 -4.05
CA LEU A 54 3.07 8.81 -4.91
C LEU A 54 3.73 7.95 -6.00
N THR A 55 4.67 8.54 -6.76
CA THR A 55 5.36 7.82 -7.84
C THR A 55 6.13 6.60 -7.32
N GLU A 56 6.73 6.71 -6.14
CA GLU A 56 7.42 5.59 -5.49
C GLU A 56 6.46 4.44 -5.16
N LEU A 57 5.26 4.76 -4.65
CA LEU A 57 4.24 3.76 -4.37
C LEU A 57 3.61 3.18 -5.64
N GLU A 58 3.42 3.98 -6.69
CA GLU A 58 2.98 3.52 -8.01
C GLU A 58 3.97 2.55 -8.63
N GLN A 59 5.27 2.84 -8.56
CA GLN A 59 6.32 1.93 -9.02
C GLN A 59 6.31 0.64 -8.22
N LEU A 60 6.26 0.72 -6.88
CA LEU A 60 6.16 -0.46 -6.02
C LEU A 60 4.95 -1.34 -6.37
N MET A 61 3.77 -0.72 -6.58
CA MET A 61 2.56 -1.44 -6.98
C MET A 61 2.73 -2.09 -8.34
N THR A 62 3.28 -1.37 -9.31
CA THR A 62 3.55 -1.88 -10.65
C THR A 62 4.52 -3.06 -10.62
N ASP A 63 5.61 -2.96 -9.85
CA ASP A 63 6.61 -4.02 -9.67
C ASP A 63 6.01 -5.28 -9.03
N LYS A 64 5.01 -5.10 -8.16
CA LYS A 64 4.26 -6.18 -7.51
C LYS A 64 3.07 -6.64 -8.35
N ASN A 65 2.87 -6.05 -9.53
CA ASN A 65 1.76 -6.33 -10.44
C ASN A 65 0.38 -6.09 -9.78
N LEU A 66 0.29 -5.03 -8.98
CA LEU A 66 -0.87 -4.58 -8.23
C LEU A 66 -1.33 -3.19 -8.70
N SER A 67 -2.50 -2.79 -8.23
CA SER A 67 -3.10 -1.48 -8.51
C SER A 67 -3.77 -0.93 -7.27
N PHE A 68 -3.88 0.39 -7.19
CA PHE A 68 -4.63 1.08 -6.14
C PHE A 68 -6.15 0.93 -6.35
N GLY A 69 -6.92 1.03 -5.26
CA GLY A 69 -8.37 0.80 -5.27
C GLY A 69 -8.76 -0.66 -5.53
N MET A 70 -7.84 -1.59 -5.31
CA MET A 70 -8.12 -3.02 -5.46
C MET A 70 -8.94 -3.51 -4.26
N ASP A 71 -10.05 -4.19 -4.53
CA ASP A 71 -10.80 -4.85 -3.46
C ASP A 71 -9.99 -6.00 -2.87
N THR A 72 -9.37 -5.77 -1.71
CA THR A 72 -8.59 -6.77 -0.97
C THR A 72 -9.40 -7.55 0.05
N THR A 73 -10.65 -7.12 0.34
CA THR A 73 -11.55 -7.78 1.30
C THR A 73 -11.88 -9.21 0.86
N LYS A 74 -11.99 -9.43 -0.46
CA LYS A 74 -12.19 -10.75 -1.08
C LYS A 74 -11.10 -11.78 -0.79
N TYR A 75 -9.91 -11.35 -0.39
CA TYR A 75 -8.78 -12.25 -0.09
C TYR A 75 -8.75 -12.73 1.37
N LYS A 76 -9.74 -12.34 2.18
CA LYS A 76 -9.87 -12.73 3.60
C LYS A 76 -8.53 -12.68 4.34
N LEU A 77 -7.88 -11.52 4.31
CA LEU A 77 -6.54 -11.33 4.89
C LEU A 77 -6.52 -11.56 6.42
N HIS A 78 -7.69 -11.55 7.07
CA HIS A 78 -7.85 -11.79 8.51
C HIS A 78 -8.31 -13.20 8.91
N GLU A 79 -8.67 -14.09 7.98
CA GLU A 79 -8.87 -15.51 8.31
C GLU A 79 -7.54 -16.23 8.13
N ASP A 80 -7.10 -17.01 9.11
CA ASP A 80 -5.92 -17.88 8.98
C ASP A 80 -6.27 -19.20 8.31
#